data_AF-A0A351HBN1-F1
#
_entry.id   AF-A0A351HBN1-F1
#
_cell.length_a   1.000
_cell.length_b   1.000
_cell.length_c   1.000
_cell.angle_alpha   90.00
_cell.angle_beta   90.00
_cell.angle_gamma   90.00
#
_symmetry.space_group_name_H-M   'P 1'
#
loop_
_entity.id
_entity.type
_entity.pdbx_description
1 polymer ?
#
loop_
_entity_poly.entity_id
_entity_poly.type
_entity_poly.pdbx_seq_one_letter_code
_entity_poly.pdbx_strand_id
1 'polypeptide(L)'
;EAGKHVAKQLLRSSSSPLANHGEAQGAESAKDFIHKLKISLKELRETQRWLKLVKRVPLVDKPELLDDLLSETDQLIRIFVASINTAHSRFITNKP
;
A
#
# COMPACT_ATOMS: atom_id res chain seq x y z
N GLU A 1 -3.29 -8.30 -24.54
CA GLU A 1 -2.16 -8.65 -23.63
C GLU A 1 -1.76 -7.56 -22.65
N ALA A 2 -1.45 -6.33 -23.08
CA ALA A 2 -1.01 -5.25 -22.17
C ALA A 2 -2.00 -4.95 -21.02
N GLY A 3 -3.28 -4.74 -21.31
CA GLY A 3 -4.29 -4.47 -20.26
C GLY A 3 -4.46 -5.60 -19.24
N LYS A 4 -4.40 -6.86 -19.69
CA LYS A 4 -4.44 -8.04 -18.79
C LYS A 4 -3.22 -8.09 -17.87
N HIS A 5 -2.04 -7.73 -18.37
CA HIS A 5 -0.83 -7.65 -17.56
C HIS A 5 -0.97 -6.58 -16.47
N VAL A 6 -1.42 -5.37 -16.84
CA VAL A 6 -1.66 -4.28 -15.88
C VAL A 6 -2.69 -4.66 -14.83
N ALA A 7 -3.82 -5.26 -15.23
CA ALA A 7 -4.85 -5.71 -14.32
C ALA A 7 -4.33 -6.74 -13.30
N LYS A 8 -3.52 -7.70 -13.73
CA LYS A 8 -2.88 -8.69 -12.84
C LYS A 8 -1.94 -8.04 -11.83
N GLN A 9 -1.13 -7.08 -12.26
CA GLN A 9 -0.21 -6.37 -11.36
C GLN A 9 -0.95 -5.48 -10.36
N LEU A 10 -2.01 -4.80 -10.81
CA LEU A 10 -2.88 -4.00 -9.93
C LEU A 10 -3.58 -4.88 -8.90
N LEU A 11 -4.16 -6.02 -9.31
CA LEU A 11 -4.83 -6.95 -8.40
C LEU A 11 -3.87 -7.49 -7.33
N ARG A 12 -2.65 -7.89 -7.73
CA ARG A 12 -1.64 -8.38 -6.79
C ARG A 12 -1.23 -7.32 -5.77
N SER A 13 -0.88 -6.12 -6.26
CA SER A 13 -0.39 -5.04 -5.38
C SER A 13 -1.48 -4.44 -4.49
N SER A 14 -2.74 -4.39 -4.96
CA SER A 14 -3.85 -3.81 -4.18
C SER A 14 -4.39 -4.74 -3.10
N SER A 15 -4.27 -6.06 -3.29
CA SER A 15 -4.72 -7.04 -2.29
C SER A 15 -3.65 -7.41 -1.28
N SER A 16 -2.36 -7.29 -1.62
CA SER A 16 -1.28 -7.67 -0.71
C SER A 16 -1.21 -6.85 0.60
N PRO A 17 -1.60 -5.56 0.69
CA PRO A 17 -1.66 -4.84 1.96
C PRO A 17 -2.61 -5.48 2.98
N LEU A 18 -3.71 -6.12 2.53
CA LEU A 18 -4.64 -6.83 3.42
C LEU A 18 -3.93 -7.96 4.18
N ALA A 19 -3.24 -8.84 3.45
CA ALA A 19 -2.51 -9.96 4.04
C ALA A 19 -1.33 -9.49 4.91
N ASN A 20 -0.53 -8.54 4.40
CA ASN A 20 0.62 -8.01 5.13
C ASN A 20 0.22 -7.27 6.42
N HIS A 21 -0.92 -6.58 6.41
CA HIS A 21 -1.47 -5.96 7.62
C HIS A 21 -1.94 -7.02 8.63
N GLY A 22 -2.57 -8.11 8.16
CA GLY A 22 -2.89 -9.26 9.01
C GLY A 22 -1.66 -9.88 9.67
N GLU A 23 -0.56 -10.04 8.92
CA GLU A 23 0.72 -10.48 9.48
C GLU A 23 1.27 -9.48 10.50
N ALA A 24 1.15 -8.18 10.25
CA ALA A 24 1.57 -7.15 11.21
C ALA A 24 0.78 -7.26 12.52
N GLN A 25 -0.52 -7.58 12.49
CA GLN A 25 -1.32 -7.77 13.71
C GLN A 25 -0.84 -8.95 14.57
N GLY A 26 -0.19 -9.95 13.96
CA GLY A 26 0.42 -11.09 14.65
C GLY A 26 1.94 -10.97 14.85
N ALA A 27 2.53 -9.79 14.71
CA ALA A 27 3.97 -9.61 14.73
C ALA A 27 4.63 -10.03 16.05
N GLU A 28 5.78 -10.71 15.96
CA GLU A 28 6.52 -11.24 17.12
C GLU A 28 7.39 -10.19 17.83
N SER A 29 7.59 -9.02 17.20
CA SER A 29 8.34 -7.91 17.79
C SER A 29 7.96 -6.57 17.18
N ALA A 30 8.34 -5.47 17.83
CA ALA A 30 8.16 -4.13 17.28
C ALA A 30 8.90 -3.92 15.95
N LYS A 31 10.08 -4.55 15.78
CA LYS A 31 10.83 -4.49 14.51
C LYS A 31 10.09 -5.23 13.39
N ASP A 32 9.55 -6.40 13.70
CA ASP A 32 8.75 -7.19 12.75
C ASP A 32 7.46 -6.46 12.37
N PHE A 33 6.73 -5.91 13.35
CA PHE A 33 5.55 -5.06 13.13
C PHE A 33 5.85 -3.92 12.14
N ILE A 34 6.91 -3.16 12.38
CA ILE A 34 7.34 -2.06 11.50
C ILE A 34 7.71 -2.59 10.11
N HIS A 35 8.37 -3.75 10.03
CA HIS A 35 8.75 -4.35 8.76
C HIS A 35 7.53 -4.75 7.93
N LYS A 36 6.54 -5.43 8.51
CA LYS A 36 5.29 -5.82 7.83
C LYS A 36 4.46 -4.62 7.36
N LEU A 37 4.39 -3.56 8.17
CA LEU A 37 3.77 -2.31 7.74
C LEU A 37 4.53 -1.64 6.58
N LYS A 38 5.87 -1.70 6.56
CA LYS A 38 6.68 -1.19 5.42
C LYS A 38 6.44 -1.99 4.14
N ILE A 39 6.22 -3.29 4.22
CA ILE A 39 5.82 -4.11 3.06
C ILE A 39 4.47 -3.62 2.53
N SER A 40 3.47 -3.48 3.40
CA SER A 40 2.15 -2.95 3.01
C SER A 40 2.26 -1.57 2.33
N LEU A 41 3.09 -0.67 2.88
CA LEU A 41 3.35 0.65 2.29
C LEU A 41 3.99 0.56 0.90
N LYS A 42 4.92 -0.39 0.68
CA LYS A 42 5.55 -0.62 -0.62
C LYS A 42 4.50 -1.05 -1.65
N GLU A 43 3.62 -1.98 -1.27
CA GLU A 43 2.57 -2.50 -2.14
C GLU A 43 1.51 -1.44 -2.47
N LEU A 44 1.06 -0.64 -1.50
CA LEU A 44 0.15 0.51 -1.73
C LEU A 44 0.75 1.53 -2.70
N ARG A 45 2.06 1.83 -2.60
CA ARG A 45 2.74 2.71 -3.54
C ARG A 45 2.83 2.10 -4.95
N GLU A 46 2.97 0.79 -5.05
CA GLU A 46 2.90 0.07 -6.32
C GLU A 46 1.49 0.16 -6.92
N THR A 47 0.45 -0.08 -6.12
CA THR A 47 -0.96 0.11 -6.51
C THR A 47 -1.21 1.51 -7.05
N GLN A 48 -0.76 2.55 -6.33
CA GLN A 48 -0.93 3.93 -6.77
C GLN A 48 -0.25 4.20 -8.13
N ARG A 49 0.92 3.61 -8.39
CA ARG A 49 1.60 3.72 -9.69
C ARG A 49 0.83 3.04 -10.80
N TRP A 50 0.27 1.86 -10.56
CA TRP A 50 -0.58 1.16 -11.53
C TRP A 50 -1.87 1.93 -11.82
N LEU A 51 -2.54 2.48 -10.79
CA LEU A 51 -3.72 3.34 -10.98
C LEU A 51 -3.39 4.59 -11.81
N LYS A 52 -2.26 5.25 -11.53
CA LYS A 52 -1.76 6.40 -12.33
C LYS A 52 -1.48 6.01 -13.78
N LEU A 53 -0.92 4.83 -14.02
CA LEU A 53 -0.70 4.32 -15.37
C LEU A 53 -2.05 4.12 -16.08
N VAL A 54 -2.98 3.37 -15.48
CA VAL A 54 -4.31 3.09 -16.04
C VAL A 54 -5.07 4.39 -16.33
N LYS A 55 -4.91 5.43 -15.51
CA LYS A 55 -5.53 6.74 -15.76
C LYS A 55 -4.91 7.46 -16.96
N ARG A 56 -3.59 7.35 -17.15
CA ARG A 56 -2.83 8.07 -18.17
C ARG A 56 -2.89 7.42 -19.55
N VAL A 57 -3.01 6.10 -19.60
CA VAL A 57 -3.16 5.35 -20.86
C VAL A 57 -4.63 4.98 -21.05
N PRO A 58 -5.16 4.93 -22.29
CA PRO A 58 -6.57 4.64 -22.56
C PRO A 58 -6.88 3.13 -22.37
N LEU A 59 -6.69 2.63 -21.15
CA LEU A 59 -6.98 1.24 -20.76
C LEU A 59 -8.40 1.06 -20.22
N VAL A 60 -9.08 2.17 -19.89
CA VAL A 60 -10.46 2.21 -19.39
C VAL A 60 -11.21 3.34 -20.06
N ASP A 61 -12.52 3.16 -20.27
CA ASP A 61 -13.37 4.15 -20.96
C ASP A 61 -13.62 5.40 -20.12
N LYS A 62 -13.55 5.27 -18.78
CA LYS A 62 -13.86 6.32 -17.80
C LYS A 62 -12.72 6.48 -16.79
N PRO A 63 -11.57 7.06 -17.19
CA PRO A 63 -10.40 7.21 -16.32
C PRO A 63 -10.64 8.09 -15.08
N GLU A 64 -11.65 8.95 -15.10
CA GLU A 64 -12.12 9.75 -13.96
C GLU A 64 -12.61 8.90 -12.77
N LEU A 65 -13.09 7.68 -13.02
CA LEU A 65 -13.50 6.75 -11.94
C LEU A 65 -12.32 6.30 -11.07
N LEU A 66 -11.08 6.52 -11.53
CA LEU A 66 -9.88 6.20 -10.77
C LEU A 66 -9.52 7.29 -9.76
N ASP A 67 -10.15 8.48 -9.79
CA ASP A 67 -9.80 9.58 -8.89
C ASP A 67 -10.09 9.26 -7.43
N ASP A 68 -11.25 8.68 -7.16
CA ASP A 68 -11.60 8.25 -5.80
C ASP A 68 -10.64 7.16 -5.31
N LEU A 69 -10.30 6.19 -6.17
CA LEU A 69 -9.34 5.12 -5.84
C LEU A 69 -7.93 5.66 -5.60
N LEU A 70 -7.49 6.65 -6.37
CA LEU A 70 -6.19 7.31 -6.19
C LEU A 70 -6.16 8.08 -4.87
N SER A 71 -7.24 8.79 -4.54
CA SER A 71 -7.40 9.51 -3.28
C SER A 71 -7.39 8.54 -2.09
N GLU A 72 -8.18 7.47 -2.14
CA GLU A 72 -8.21 6.44 -1.09
C GLU A 72 -6.84 5.77 -0.91
N THR A 73 -6.18 5.41 -2.01
CA THR A 73 -4.84 4.82 -1.96
C THR A 73 -3.84 5.78 -1.30
N ASP A 74 -3.93 7.09 -1.57
CA ASP A 74 -3.08 8.09 -0.92
C ASP A 74 -3.38 8.22 0.58
N GLN A 75 -4.65 8.20 0.97
CA GLN A 75 -5.07 8.20 2.37
C GLN A 75 -4.51 6.98 3.11
N LEU A 76 -4.60 5.78 2.51
CA LEU A 76 -3.99 4.56 3.06
C LEU A 76 -2.47 4.69 3.19
N ILE A 77 -1.78 5.20 2.16
CA ILE A 77 -0.33 5.47 2.24
C ILE A 77 0.00 6.38 3.44
N ARG A 78 -0.77 7.46 3.64
CA ARG A 78 -0.56 8.40 4.76
C ARG A 78 -0.78 7.74 6.11
N ILE A 79 -1.82 6.90 6.24
CA ILE A 79 -2.09 6.10 7.45
C ILE A 79 -0.91 5.18 7.75
N PHE A 80 -0.45 4.39 6.77
CA PHE A 80 0.66 3.46 6.98
C PHE A 80 1.96 4.19 7.32
N VAL A 81 2.26 5.33 6.69
CA VAL A 81 3.42 6.17 7.04
C VAL A 81 3.32 6.66 8.48
N ALA A 82 2.17 7.19 8.90
CA ALA A 82 1.96 7.67 10.27
C ALA A 82 2.09 6.54 11.30
N SER A 83 1.53 5.37 11.02
CA SER A 83 1.63 4.17 11.87
C SER A 83 3.07 3.69 12.01
N ILE A 84 3.83 3.63 10.91
CA ILE A 84 5.25 3.27 10.92
C ILE A 84 6.06 4.26 11.77
N ASN A 85 5.85 5.56 11.58
CA ASN A 85 6.56 6.59 12.34
C ASN A 85 6.25 6.48 13.84
N THR A 86 4.98 6.31 14.20
CA THR A 86 4.55 6.14 15.59
C THR A 86 5.18 4.92 16.23
N ALA A 87 5.15 3.76 15.54
CA ALA A 87 5.75 2.53 16.04
C ALA A 87 7.28 2.65 16.19
N HIS A 88 7.94 3.30 15.23
CA HIS A 88 9.39 3.51 15.26
C HIS A 88 9.81 4.43 16.41
N SER A 89 9.11 5.54 16.63
CA SER A 89 9.37 6.44 17.76
C SER A 89 9.23 5.71 19.10
N ARG A 90 8.15 4.94 19.30
CA ARG A 90 7.95 4.13 20.51
C ARG A 90 9.06 3.08 20.71
N PHE A 91 9.51 2.46 19.63
CA PHE A 91 10.61 1.49 19.70
C PHE A 91 11.93 2.13 20.14
N ILE A 92 12.22 3.35 19.68
CA ILE A 92 13.43 4.09 20.10
C ILE A 92 13.32 4.53 21.56
N THR A 93 12.18 5.08 21.99
CA THR A 93 12.01 5.59 23.36
C THR A 93 12.06 4.49 24.42
N ASN A 94 11.67 3.27 24.05
CA ASN A 94 11.62 2.12 24.97
C ASN A 94 12.87 1.24 24.90
N LYS A 95 13.92 1.67 24.19
CA LYS A 95 15.19 0.94 24.13
C LYS A 95 15.90 1.10 25.48
N PRO A 96 16.34 0.00 26.12
CA PRO A 96 17.06 0.06 27.40
C PRO A 96 18.39 0.80 27.27
#